data_AF-A0A9N9W671-F1
#
_entry.id   AF-A0A9N9W671-F1
#
_cell.length_a   1.000
_cell.length_b   1.000
_cell.length_c   1.000
_cell.angle_alpha   90.00
_cell.angle_beta   90.00
_cell.angle_gamma   90.00
#
_symmetry.space_group_name_H-M   'P 1'
#
loop_
_entity.id
_entity.type
_entity.pdbx_description
1 polymer ?
#
loop_
_entity_poly.entity_id
_entity_poly.type
_entity_poly.pdbx_seq_one_letter_code
_entity_poly.pdbx_strand_id
1 'polypeptide(L)'
;MATKEAKKELVQKFVHENAVSVAVTRGRIGQTKEDIGKAEQDLGKPKGKDSPKEASPKAEASLTTKQRLEGDLAVFESELKVHKAVEEELDKMLPPMEER
;
A
#
# COMPACT_ATOMS: atom_id res chain seq x y z
N MET A 1 30.10 12.71 -23.79
CA MET A 1 30.13 12.11 -22.44
C MET A 1 29.03 12.78 -21.64
N ALA A 2 27.97 12.06 -21.24
CA ALA A 2 27.03 12.60 -20.26
C ALA A 2 27.83 12.83 -18.96
N THR A 3 27.96 14.08 -18.56
CA THR A 3 28.76 14.50 -17.41
C THR A 3 28.20 13.88 -16.14
N LYS A 4 29.07 13.55 -15.16
CA LYS A 4 28.67 12.92 -13.90
C LYS A 4 27.48 13.61 -13.20
N GLU A 5 27.35 14.92 -13.39
CA GLU A 5 26.22 15.76 -12.96
C GLU A 5 24.87 15.31 -13.51
N ALA A 6 24.77 15.00 -14.81
CA ALA A 6 23.52 14.54 -15.41
C ALA A 6 23.08 13.17 -14.87
N LYS A 7 24.04 12.30 -14.55
CA LYS A 7 23.75 11.01 -13.90
C LYS A 7 23.26 11.20 -12.46
N LYS A 8 23.85 12.14 -11.71
CA LYS A 8 23.43 12.48 -10.35
C LYS A 8 22.01 13.04 -10.31
N GLU A 9 21.69 13.96 -11.21
CA GLU A 9 20.36 14.56 -11.30
C GLU A 9 19.28 13.51 -11.65
N LEU A 10 19.59 12.60 -12.58
CA LEU A 10 18.67 11.52 -12.95
C LEU A 10 18.38 10.58 -11.77
N VAL A 11 19.40 10.20 -11.00
CA VAL A 11 19.22 9.35 -9.81
C VAL A 11 18.43 10.08 -8.73
N GLN A 12 18.71 11.37 -8.50
CA GLN A 12 17.95 12.17 -7.52
C GLN A 12 16.47 12.29 -7.89
N LYS A 13 16.14 12.52 -9.17
CA LYS A 13 14.74 12.54 -9.64
C LYS A 13 14.07 11.18 -9.43
N PHE A 14 14.75 10.10 -9.79
CA PHE A 14 14.23 8.75 -9.62
C PHE A 14 13.97 8.38 -8.15
N VAL A 15 14.87 8.77 -7.23
CA VAL A 15 14.67 8.61 -5.78
C VAL A 15 13.47 9.41 -5.31
N HIS A 16 13.34 10.67 -5.73
CA HIS A 16 12.24 11.54 -5.34
C HIS A 16 10.87 10.98 -5.80
N GLU A 17 10.77 10.55 -7.05
CA GLU A 17 9.56 9.94 -7.61
C GLU A 17 9.19 8.65 -6.88
N ASN A 18 10.18 7.80 -6.55
CA ASN A 18 9.95 6.59 -5.76
C ASN A 18 9.47 6.91 -4.34
N ALA A 19 10.07 7.89 -3.66
CA ALA A 19 9.67 8.29 -2.32
C ALA A 19 8.21 8.80 -2.28
N VAL A 20 7.79 9.56 -3.30
CA VAL A 20 6.39 9.99 -3.46
C VAL A 20 5.48 8.78 -3.67
N SER A 21 5.86 7.84 -4.53
CA SER A 21 5.09 6.60 -4.77
C SER A 21 4.92 5.77 -3.50
N VAL A 22 5.99 5.59 -2.71
CA VAL A 22 5.95 4.90 -1.41
C VAL A 22 4.97 5.57 -0.46
N ALA A 23 5.02 6.91 -0.34
CA ALA A 23 4.12 7.64 0.54
C ALA A 23 2.64 7.45 0.14
N VAL A 24 2.35 7.48 -1.17
CA VAL A 24 1.00 7.24 -1.69
C VAL A 24 0.54 5.81 -1.37
N THR A 25 1.37 4.79 -1.64
CA THR A 25 1.02 3.39 -1.35
C THR A 25 0.80 3.15 0.14
N ARG A 26 1.60 3.76 1.03
CA ARG A 26 1.37 3.72 2.50
C ARG A 26 0.02 4.33 2.89
N GLY A 27 -0.35 5.46 2.28
CA GLY A 27 -1.65 6.09 2.50
C GLY A 27 -2.81 5.17 2.10
N ARG A 28 -2.70 4.52 0.93
CA ARG A 28 -3.70 3.56 0.44
C ARG A 28 -3.83 2.36 1.38
N ILE A 29 -2.72 1.80 1.85
CA ILE A 29 -2.70 0.73 2.86
C ILE A 29 -3.45 1.14 4.12
N GLY A 30 -3.19 2.35 4.63
CA GLY A 30 -3.87 2.88 5.81
C GLY A 30 -5.38 2.98 5.60
N GLN A 31 -5.81 3.55 4.48
CA GLN A 31 -7.23 3.67 4.14
C GLN A 31 -7.91 2.31 3.99
N THR A 32 -7.30 1.38 3.27
CA THR A 32 -7.84 0.03 3.07
C THR A 32 -7.97 -0.72 4.39
N LYS A 33 -7.03 -0.56 5.34
CA LYS A 33 -7.14 -1.14 6.69
C LYS A 33 -8.31 -0.56 7.47
N GLU A 34 -8.56 0.74 7.37
CA GLU A 34 -9.73 1.37 8.00
C GLU A 34 -11.04 0.84 7.39
N ASP A 35 -11.10 0.70 6.07
CA ASP A 35 -12.28 0.21 5.36
C ASP A 35 -12.57 -1.27 5.69
N ILE A 36 -11.54 -2.10 5.84
CA ILE A 36 -11.67 -3.47 6.35
C ILE A 36 -12.27 -3.44 7.77
N GLY A 37 -11.76 -2.59 8.66
CA GLY A 37 -12.29 -2.47 10.03
C GLY A 37 -13.78 -2.07 10.06
N LYS A 38 -14.21 -1.18 9.15
CA LYS A 38 -15.63 -0.83 8.99
C LYS A 38 -16.46 -2.01 8.49
N ALA A 39 -15.97 -2.74 7.48
CA ALA A 39 -16.63 -3.92 6.97
C ALA A 39 -16.77 -5.02 8.04
N GLU A 40 -15.76 -5.19 8.91
CA GLU A 40 -15.81 -6.10 10.05
C GLU A 40 -16.84 -5.67 11.10
N GLN A 41 -16.96 -4.37 11.40
CA GLN A 41 -17.98 -3.86 12.30
C GLN A 41 -19.41 -4.07 11.77
N ASP A 42 -19.60 -3.92 10.45
CA ASP A 42 -20.89 -4.16 9.80
C ASP A 42 -21.26 -5.66 9.79
N LEU A 43 -20.28 -6.56 9.67
CA LEU A 43 -20.44 -8.00 9.85
C LEU A 43 -20.67 -8.39 11.32
N GLY A 44 -20.05 -7.67 12.25
CA GLY A 44 -20.03 -7.96 13.69
C GLY A 44 -21.13 -7.32 14.52
N LYS A 45 -22.03 -6.50 13.95
CA LYS A 45 -23.23 -5.99 14.63
C LYS A 45 -24.36 -7.01 14.56
N PRO A 46 -24.63 -7.81 15.61
CA PRO A 46 -25.92 -8.46 15.74
C PRO A 46 -26.96 -7.34 15.91
N LYS A 47 -27.71 -7.03 14.84
CA LYS A 47 -28.99 -6.35 15.02
C LYS A 47 -29.80 -7.23 15.98
N GLY A 48 -30.09 -6.69 17.16
CA GLY A 48 -30.67 -7.44 18.26
C GLY A 48 -31.91 -8.23 17.84
N LYS A 49 -31.87 -9.53 18.19
CA LYS A 49 -32.96 -10.50 18.37
C LYS A 49 -33.92 -10.72 17.18
N ASP A 50 -34.19 -12.00 16.97
CA ASP A 50 -35.26 -12.56 16.12
C ASP A 50 -34.95 -12.62 14.62
N SER A 51 -34.15 -13.61 14.21
CA SER A 51 -34.59 -14.65 13.25
C SER A 51 -33.48 -15.68 12.96
N PRO A 52 -33.82 -16.98 12.82
CA PRO A 52 -32.86 -18.01 12.43
C PRO A 52 -32.66 -18.01 10.91
N LYS A 53 -31.38 -18.10 10.48
CA LYS A 53 -30.96 -18.54 9.13
C LYS A 53 -31.65 -17.84 7.93
N GLU A 54 -31.29 -16.59 7.69
CA GLU A 54 -31.04 -16.16 6.32
C GLU A 54 -29.73 -15.37 6.37
N ALA A 55 -28.70 -15.87 5.68
CA ALA A 55 -27.53 -15.04 5.37
C ALA A 55 -28.08 -13.85 4.58
N SER A 56 -28.26 -12.71 5.25
CA SER A 56 -28.86 -11.56 4.61
C SER A 56 -27.93 -11.14 3.47
N PRO A 57 -28.43 -10.80 2.26
CA PRO A 57 -27.59 -10.39 1.13
C PRO A 57 -26.65 -9.22 1.46
N LYS A 58 -26.97 -8.45 2.51
CA LYS A 58 -26.11 -7.41 3.09
C LYS A 58 -24.83 -7.95 3.76
N ALA A 59 -24.91 -9.09 4.45
CA ALA A 59 -23.76 -9.75 5.07
C ALA A 59 -22.85 -10.40 4.01
N GLU A 60 -23.43 -11.00 2.97
CA GLU A 60 -22.67 -11.56 1.85
C GLU A 60 -21.92 -10.46 1.08
N ALA A 61 -22.59 -9.35 0.76
CA ALA A 61 -21.95 -8.20 0.12
C ALA A 61 -20.80 -7.60 0.96
N SER A 62 -20.96 -7.57 2.29
CA SER A 62 -19.94 -7.07 3.21
C SER A 62 -18.73 -8.01 3.30
N LEU A 63 -18.95 -9.33 3.26
CA LEU A 63 -17.89 -10.35 3.17
C LEU A 63 -17.11 -10.24 1.86
N THR A 64 -17.80 -10.14 0.72
CA THR A 64 -17.14 -9.96 -0.59
C THR A 64 -16.34 -8.67 -0.65
N THR A 65 -16.87 -7.59 -0.06
CA THR A 65 -16.16 -6.30 0.03
C THR A 65 -14.90 -6.42 0.88
N LYS A 66 -14.98 -7.09 2.04
CA LYS A 66 -13.81 -7.36 2.89
C LYS A 66 -12.73 -8.15 2.15
N GLN A 67 -13.09 -9.26 1.49
CA GLN A 67 -12.14 -10.08 0.74
C GLN A 67 -11.45 -9.31 -0.39
N ARG A 68 -12.17 -8.40 -1.05
CA ARG A 68 -11.60 -7.51 -2.07
C ARG A 68 -10.59 -6.55 -1.46
N LEU A 69 -10.93 -5.90 -0.34
CA LEU A 69 -10.04 -4.97 0.34
C LEU A 69 -8.78 -5.67 0.88
N GLU A 70 -8.90 -6.91 1.38
CA GLU A 70 -7.75 -7.73 1.76
C GLU A 70 -6.84 -8.05 0.57
N GLY A 71 -7.43 -8.32 -0.60
CA GLY A 71 -6.70 -8.48 -1.86
C GLY A 71 -5.96 -7.21 -2.27
N ASP A 72 -6.64 -6.06 -2.24
CA ASP A 72 -6.05 -4.75 -2.56
C ASP A 72 -4.90 -4.43 -1.59
N LEU A 73 -5.06 -4.74 -0.30
CA LEU A 73 -4.01 -4.58 0.71
C LEU A 73 -2.76 -5.41 0.38
N ALA A 74 -2.93 -6.68 0.00
CA ALA A 74 -1.81 -7.55 -0.37
C ALA A 74 -1.04 -7.04 -1.61
N VAL A 75 -1.75 -6.44 -2.56
CA VAL A 75 -1.14 -5.78 -3.73
C VAL A 75 -0.31 -4.59 -3.29
N PHE A 76 -0.87 -3.68 -2.47
CA PHE A 76 -0.15 -2.51 -2.00
C PHE A 76 1.07 -2.86 -1.14
N GLU A 77 0.98 -3.87 -0.29
CA GLU A 77 2.12 -4.36 0.50
C GLU A 77 3.23 -4.94 -0.40
N SER A 78 2.85 -5.59 -1.51
CA SER A 78 3.80 -6.08 -2.51
C SER A 78 4.48 -4.94 -3.28
N GLU A 79 3.72 -3.92 -3.71
CA GLU A 79 4.27 -2.71 -4.33
C GLU A 79 5.29 -2.02 -3.42
N LEU A 80 4.96 -1.91 -2.12
CA LEU A 80 5.83 -1.29 -1.14
C LEU A 80 7.14 -2.06 -0.94
N LYS A 81 7.08 -3.40 -1.03
CA LYS A 81 8.27 -4.25 -0.99
C LYS A 81 9.18 -4.02 -2.20
N VAL A 82 8.60 -3.84 -3.39
CA VAL A 82 9.35 -3.53 -4.61
C VAL A 82 10.04 -2.18 -4.48
N HIS A 83 9.33 -1.13 -4.02
CA HIS A 83 9.95 0.18 -3.81
C HIS A 83 11.13 0.13 -2.84
N LYS A 84 10.99 -0.62 -1.73
CA LYS A 84 12.09 -0.79 -0.77
C LYS A 84 13.30 -1.49 -1.39
N ALA A 85 13.07 -2.52 -2.21
CA ALA A 85 14.15 -3.20 -2.92
C ALA A 85 14.86 -2.28 -3.93
N VAL A 86 14.10 -1.41 -4.60
CA VAL A 86 14.65 -0.39 -5.49
C VAL A 86 15.48 0.64 -4.71
N GLU A 87 15.02 1.12 -3.56
CA GLU A 87 15.79 2.01 -2.69
C GLU A 87 17.12 1.38 -2.26
N GLU A 88 17.11 0.11 -1.83
CA GLU A 88 18.32 -0.62 -1.45
C GLU A 88 19.31 -0.80 -2.61
N GLU A 89 18.82 -1.05 -3.83
CA GLU A 89 19.68 -1.13 -5.02
C GLU A 89 20.23 0.24 -5.44
N LEU A 90 19.45 1.30 -5.33
CA LEU A 90 19.91 2.66 -5.62
C LEU A 90 20.98 3.12 -4.65
N ASP A 91 20.85 2.79 -3.36
CA ASP A 91 21.84 3.12 -2.33
C ASP A 91 23.21 2.47 -2.64
N LYS A 92 23.20 1.25 -3.20
CA LYS A 92 24.43 0.58 -3.67
C LYS A 92 25.03 1.22 -4.92
N MET A 93 24.21 1.83 -5.78
CA MET A 93 24.64 2.44 -7.03
C MET A 93 25.10 3.90 -6.87
N LEU A 94 24.66 4.57 -5.80
CA LEU A 94 25.15 5.88 -5.40
C LEU A 94 26.48 5.69 -4.65
N PRO A 95 27.62 6.20 -5.16
CA PRO A 95 28.81 6.24 -4.34
C PRO A 95 28.50 7.08 -3.08
N PRO A 96 29.07 6.74 -1.91
CA PRO A 96 28.97 7.62 -0.76
C PRO A 96 29.44 9.00 -1.22
N MET A 97 28.60 10.03 -1.03
CA MET A 97 29.10 11.39 -1.11
C MET A 97 30.09 11.52 0.05
N GLU A 98 31.36 11.17 -0.18
CA GLU A 98 32.45 11.72 0.61
C GLU A 98 32.33 13.24 0.44
N GLU A 99 31.94 13.90 1.53
CA GLU A 99 32.20 15.32 1.69
C GLU A 99 33.69 15.55 1.40
N ARG A 100 33.97 16.28 0.31
CA ARG A 100 35.28 16.89 0.05
C ARG A 100 35.08 18.38 -0.09
#